data_AF-A0A556BHI5-F1
#
_entry.id   AF-A0A556BHI5-F1
#
_cell.length_a   1.000
_cell.length_b   1.000
_cell.length_c   1.000
_cell.angle_alpha   90.00
_cell.angle_beta   90.00
_cell.angle_gamma   90.00
#
_symmetry.space_group_name_H-M   'P 1'
#
loop_
_entity.id
_entity.type
_entity.pdbx_description
1 polymer ?
#
loop_
_entity_poly.entity_id
_entity_poly.type
_entity_poly.pdbx_seq_one_letter_code
_entity_poly.pdbx_strand_id
1 'polypeptide(L)'
;MVTNFVQDEGAVLSIQQASIYVDACFILAFLDEDDSRSDKVANLINAWAQKEIKMGISSHTFTEVVGVLMKNKVERALKIYKDNVKNIQSNVIECLSEEDRRDIVSVEAACNLYKIYEYIIEQRMKAGDKNTDVYAKELLKVGKRHTERRNGLTTYYINAVKTFEEFIYSMENYFGIKIEYVSSDKKIIEDTAQYIYLYQLDSYDAMHLAIARKKCDYLVTLDRDFIYNFSQADEKLNKIIVFIAS
;
A
#
# COMPACT_ATOMS: atom_id res chain seq x y z
N MET A 1 -18.45 22.72 21.38
CA MET A 1 -17.60 23.27 20.30
C MET A 1 -16.29 22.50 20.37
N VAL A 2 -16.04 21.63 19.40
CA VAL A 2 -14.80 20.84 19.34
C VAL A 2 -14.02 21.38 18.14
N THR A 3 -12.92 22.06 18.44
CA THR A 3 -11.82 22.31 17.50
C THR A 3 -11.18 20.94 17.20
N ASN A 4 -10.71 20.63 15.99
CA ASN A 4 -9.30 20.83 15.65
C ASN A 4 -9.06 20.37 14.20
N PHE A 5 -8.47 21.24 13.39
CA PHE A 5 -7.56 20.81 12.34
C PHE A 5 -6.32 20.27 13.04
N VAL A 6 -5.85 19.09 12.67
CA VAL A 6 -4.71 18.46 13.33
C VAL A 6 -3.57 18.38 12.33
N GLN A 7 -2.89 19.53 12.17
CA GLN A 7 -1.61 19.62 11.48
C GLN A 7 -0.42 19.41 12.42
N ASP A 8 -0.65 19.47 13.73
CA ASP A 8 0.36 19.29 14.76
C ASP A 8 0.31 17.84 15.25
N GLU A 9 1.46 17.14 15.22
CA GLU A 9 1.63 15.80 15.77
C GLU A 9 1.05 15.73 17.20
N GLY A 10 1.21 16.79 18.00
CA GLY A 10 0.64 16.87 19.35
C GLY A 10 -0.88 16.73 19.41
N ALA A 11 -1.58 17.25 18.41
CA ALA A 11 -3.03 17.14 18.35
C ALA A 11 -3.48 15.77 17.79
N VAL A 12 -2.67 15.08 16.97
CA VAL A 12 -2.96 13.68 16.54
C VAL A 12 -2.82 12.74 17.72
N LEU A 13 -1.77 12.95 18.50
CA LEU A 13 -1.50 12.24 19.74
C LEU A 13 -2.60 12.49 20.78
N SER A 14 -3.40 13.55 20.66
CA SER A 14 -4.50 13.82 21.59
C SER A 14 -5.82 13.11 21.24
N ILE A 15 -5.95 12.52 20.05
CA ILE A 15 -7.20 11.88 19.60
C ILE A 15 -7.51 10.65 20.46
N GLN A 16 -8.73 10.61 21.00
CA GLN A 16 -9.25 9.53 21.84
C GLN A 16 -10.69 9.19 21.43
N GLN A 17 -11.08 7.94 21.62
CA GLN A 17 -12.45 7.43 21.42
C GLN A 17 -13.02 7.78 20.03
N ALA A 18 -12.19 7.69 19.00
CA ALA A 18 -12.53 8.11 17.65
C ALA A 18 -12.40 6.99 16.63
N SER A 19 -13.18 7.11 15.56
CA SER A 19 -13.03 6.32 14.34
C SER A 19 -12.11 7.04 13.35
N ILE A 20 -11.04 6.38 12.95
CA ILE A 20 -9.99 6.93 12.11
C ILE A 20 -9.87 6.08 10.85
N TYR A 21 -10.25 6.63 9.71
CA TYR A 21 -10.02 5.99 8.43
C TYR A 21 -8.55 6.12 8.02
N VAL A 22 -7.91 5.01 7.68
CA VAL A 22 -6.50 5.00 7.26
C VAL A 22 -6.38 4.87 5.74
N ASP A 23 -5.61 5.80 5.18
CA ASP A 23 -5.15 5.74 3.80
C ASP A 23 -4.10 4.64 3.60
N ALA A 24 -3.97 4.12 2.38
CA ALA A 24 -3.03 3.07 2.02
C ALA A 24 -1.57 3.48 2.30
N CYS A 25 -1.22 4.74 2.06
CA CYS A 25 0.13 5.25 2.30
C CYS A 25 0.56 5.15 3.77
N PHE A 26 -0.37 5.28 4.72
CA PHE A 26 -0.11 5.12 6.15
C PHE A 26 0.27 3.67 6.49
N ILE A 27 -0.50 2.70 5.97
CA ILE A 27 -0.24 1.28 6.20
C ILE A 27 1.08 0.86 5.52
N LEU A 28 1.34 1.36 4.30
CA LEU A 28 2.56 1.05 3.56
C LEU A 28 3.81 1.58 4.28
N ALA A 29 3.75 2.80 4.82
CA ALA A 29 4.87 3.36 5.60
C ALA A 29 5.10 2.60 6.92
N PHE A 30 4.07 2.05 7.55
CA PHE A 30 4.24 1.18 8.72
C PHE A 30 4.92 -0.15 8.36
N LEU A 31 4.59 -0.71 7.19
CA LEU A 31 5.07 -2.01 6.74
C LEU A 31 6.47 -1.98 6.12
N ASP A 32 6.97 -0.80 5.76
CA ASP A 32 8.28 -0.61 5.13
C ASP A 32 9.27 -0.02 6.14
N GLU A 33 10.23 -0.83 6.59
CA GLU A 33 11.28 -0.42 7.52
C GLU A 33 12.20 0.66 6.93
N ASP A 34 12.30 0.74 5.60
CA ASP A 34 13.12 1.73 4.90
C ASP A 34 12.36 3.04 4.62
N ASP A 35 11.05 3.10 4.88
CA ASP A 35 10.29 4.33 4.71
C ASP A 35 10.69 5.34 5.79
N SER A 36 11.17 6.51 5.36
CA SER A 36 11.55 7.62 6.25
C SER A 36 10.47 8.06 7.24
N ARG A 37 9.21 7.68 7.01
CA ARG A 37 8.04 8.01 7.85
C ARG A 37 7.67 6.88 8.80
N SER A 38 8.29 5.71 8.71
CA SER A 38 7.95 4.49 9.46
C SER A 38 7.93 4.74 10.98
N ASP A 39 8.97 5.36 11.52
CA ASP A 39 9.06 5.72 12.95
C ASP A 39 7.90 6.61 13.41
N LYS A 40 7.51 7.59 12.59
CA LYS A 40 6.41 8.51 12.91
C LYS A 40 5.08 7.77 12.95
N VAL A 41 4.84 6.90 11.98
CA VAL A 41 3.62 6.07 11.93
C VAL A 41 3.57 5.11 13.13
N ALA A 42 4.69 4.46 13.45
CA ALA A 42 4.79 3.56 14.60
C ALA A 42 4.52 4.29 15.92
N ASN A 43 5.05 5.50 16.10
CA ASN A 43 4.80 6.34 17.28
C ASN A 43 3.32 6.71 17.42
N LEU A 44 2.62 6.98 16.32
CA LEU A 44 1.19 7.29 16.33
C LEU A 44 0.34 6.08 16.69
N ILE A 45 0.64 4.91 16.10
CA ILE A 45 -0.02 3.65 16.45
C ILE A 45 0.19 3.35 17.95
N ASN A 46 1.41 3.49 18.45
CA ASN A 46 1.71 3.34 19.88
C ASN A 46 0.89 4.31 20.74
N ALA A 47 0.77 5.57 20.31
CA ALA A 47 -0.01 6.55 21.03
C ALA A 47 -1.51 6.24 21.02
N TRP A 48 -2.03 5.54 20.01
CA TRP A 48 -3.44 5.14 19.91
C TRP A 48 -3.77 3.85 20.67
N ALA A 49 -2.77 3.05 21.03
CA ALA A 49 -2.94 1.71 21.61
C ALA A 49 -3.75 1.65 22.93
N GLN A 50 -4.00 2.80 23.58
CA GLN A 50 -4.78 2.90 24.82
C GLN A 50 -5.89 3.95 24.75
N LYS A 51 -6.23 4.40 23.54
CA LYS A 51 -7.13 5.53 23.32
C LYS A 51 -8.49 5.14 22.74
N GLU A 52 -8.83 3.85 22.80
CA GLU A 52 -10.10 3.30 22.29
C GLU A 52 -10.35 3.70 20.82
N ILE A 53 -9.27 3.75 20.03
CA ILE A 53 -9.33 4.09 18.61
C ILE A 53 -9.92 2.93 17.82
N LYS A 54 -10.74 3.28 16.83
CA LYS A 54 -11.25 2.35 15.82
C LYS A 54 -10.64 2.69 14.47
N MET A 55 -9.84 1.79 13.92
CA MET A 55 -9.19 1.98 12.63
C MET A 55 -10.12 1.51 11.51
N GLY A 56 -10.60 2.46 10.72
CA GLY A 56 -11.44 2.24 9.55
C GLY A 56 -10.62 1.80 8.34
N ILE A 57 -10.94 0.64 7.78
CA ILE A 57 -10.28 0.06 6.60
C ILE A 57 -11.34 -0.36 5.60
N SER A 58 -11.16 -0.03 4.32
CA SER A 58 -12.09 -0.45 3.25
C SER A 58 -11.45 -1.45 2.28
N SER A 59 -12.29 -2.03 1.42
CA SER A 59 -11.82 -2.82 0.27
C SER A 59 -10.92 -2.03 -0.67
N HIS A 60 -11.05 -0.70 -0.71
CA HIS A 60 -10.19 0.17 -1.52
C HIS A 60 -8.80 0.29 -0.90
N THR A 61 -8.72 0.53 0.42
CA THR A 61 -7.45 0.52 1.16
C THR A 61 -6.75 -0.83 1.00
N PHE A 62 -7.47 -1.94 1.18
CA PHE A 62 -6.94 -3.29 0.95
C PHE A 62 -6.36 -3.46 -0.46
N THR A 63 -7.13 -3.07 -1.48
CA THR A 63 -6.73 -3.25 -2.90
C THR A 63 -5.47 -2.47 -3.22
N GLU A 64 -5.35 -1.26 -2.68
CA GLU A 64 -4.18 -0.42 -2.91
C GLU A 64 -2.95 -0.95 -2.18
N VAL A 65 -3.04 -1.25 -0.89
CA VAL A 65 -1.91 -1.78 -0.09
C VAL A 65 -1.41 -3.09 -0.69
N VAL A 66 -2.30 -4.07 -0.92
CA VAL A 66 -1.92 -5.36 -1.52
C VAL A 66 -1.36 -5.17 -2.93
N GLY A 67 -1.93 -4.24 -3.70
CA GLY A 67 -1.45 -3.90 -5.03
C GLY A 67 -0.02 -3.34 -5.04
N VAL A 68 0.32 -2.47 -4.10
CA VAL A 68 1.68 -1.92 -3.95
C VAL A 68 2.65 -2.99 -3.43
N LEU A 69 2.29 -3.71 -2.37
CA LEU A 69 3.10 -4.81 -1.84
C LEU A 69 3.43 -5.84 -2.92
N MET A 70 2.43 -6.24 -3.72
CA MET A 70 2.62 -7.19 -4.82
C MET A 70 3.60 -6.67 -5.87
N LYS A 71 3.49 -5.40 -6.29
CA LYS A 71 4.41 -4.79 -7.26
C LYS A 71 5.84 -4.79 -6.73
N ASN A 72 6.02 -4.32 -5.50
CA ASN A 72 7.33 -4.22 -4.85
C ASN A 72 7.97 -5.61 -4.74
N LYS A 73 7.22 -6.62 -4.27
CA LYS A 73 7.72 -7.99 -4.15
C LYS A 73 8.10 -8.61 -5.50
N VAL A 74 7.30 -8.39 -6.54
CA VAL A 74 7.62 -8.87 -7.90
C VAL A 74 8.90 -8.22 -8.44
N GLU A 75 9.07 -6.91 -8.25
CA GLU A 75 10.27 -6.19 -8.70
C GLU A 75 11.53 -6.63 -7.95
N ARG A 76 11.47 -6.70 -6.62
CA ARG A 76 12.60 -7.16 -5.79
C ARG A 76 12.96 -8.61 -6.12
N ALA A 77 11.99 -9.52 -6.17
CA ALA A 77 12.24 -10.92 -6.47
C ALA A 77 12.84 -11.15 -7.87
N LEU A 78 12.36 -10.41 -8.88
CA LEU A 78 12.95 -10.49 -10.22
C LEU A 78 14.39 -9.98 -10.22
N LYS A 79 14.67 -8.86 -9.55
CA LYS A 79 16.03 -8.31 -9.44
C LYS A 79 16.97 -9.31 -8.79
N ILE A 80 16.60 -9.84 -7.61
CA ILE A 80 17.38 -10.84 -6.88
C ILE A 80 17.67 -12.06 -7.77
N TYR A 81 16.64 -12.57 -8.46
CA TYR A 81 16.81 -13.73 -9.34
C TYR A 81 17.73 -13.44 -10.53
N LYS A 82 17.60 -12.27 -11.17
CA LYS A 82 18.46 -11.86 -12.28
C LYS A 82 19.92 -11.76 -11.85
N ASP A 83 20.17 -11.14 -10.71
CA ASP A 83 21.52 -10.91 -10.20
C ASP A 83 22.19 -12.22 -9.75
N ASN A 84 21.40 -13.23 -9.40
CA ASN A 84 21.88 -14.51 -8.86
C ASN A 84 21.56 -15.74 -9.73
N VAL A 85 21.16 -15.56 -10.99
CA VAL A 85 20.61 -16.65 -11.84
C VAL A 85 21.51 -17.89 -11.89
N LYS A 86 22.83 -17.69 -12.03
CA LYS A 86 23.82 -18.77 -12.11
C LYS A 86 23.88 -19.59 -10.81
N ASN A 87 23.87 -18.90 -9.67
CA ASN A 87 23.98 -19.51 -8.34
C ASN A 87 22.68 -20.27 -8.00
N ILE A 88 21.53 -19.66 -8.28
CA ILE A 88 20.22 -20.25 -8.04
C ILE A 88 19.99 -21.49 -8.91
N GLN A 89 20.37 -21.45 -10.20
CA GLN A 89 20.26 -22.60 -11.11
C GLN A 89 21.19 -23.76 -10.74
N SER A 90 22.31 -23.48 -10.07
CA SER A 90 23.18 -24.51 -9.48
C SER A 90 22.68 -25.07 -8.14
N ASN A 91 21.44 -24.74 -7.73
CA ASN A 91 20.79 -25.13 -6.48
C ASN A 91 21.47 -24.64 -5.19
N VAL A 92 22.32 -23.60 -5.27
CA VAL A 92 22.95 -23.02 -4.08
C VAL A 92 22.14 -21.82 -3.60
N ILE A 93 20.94 -22.10 -3.07
CA ILE A 93 20.07 -21.08 -2.42
C ILE A 93 20.80 -20.48 -1.19
N GLU A 94 21.73 -21.24 -0.60
CA GLU A 94 22.53 -20.81 0.54
C GLU A 94 23.36 -19.55 0.27
N CYS A 95 23.63 -19.21 -1.00
CA CYS A 95 24.34 -18.01 -1.41
C CYS A 95 23.52 -16.71 -1.27
N LEU A 96 22.19 -16.79 -1.12
CA LEU A 96 21.36 -15.62 -0.92
C LEU A 96 21.46 -15.15 0.54
N SER A 97 21.51 -13.83 0.74
CA SER A 97 21.39 -13.23 2.07
C SER A 97 20.03 -13.55 2.68
N GLU A 98 19.91 -13.45 4.01
CA GLU A 98 18.61 -13.63 4.70
C GLU A 98 17.55 -12.63 4.20
N GLU A 99 17.96 -11.41 3.86
CA GLU A 99 17.09 -10.40 3.27
C GLU A 99 16.60 -10.82 1.88
N ASP A 100 17.51 -11.24 0.99
CA ASP A 100 17.16 -11.72 -0.35
C ASP A 100 16.25 -12.95 -0.31
N ARG A 101 16.46 -13.85 0.66
CA ARG A 101 15.58 -15.01 0.87
C ARG A 101 14.18 -14.61 1.30
N ARG A 102 14.03 -13.57 2.11
CA ARG A 102 12.71 -13.02 2.48
C ARG A 102 12.02 -12.37 1.30
N ASP A 103 12.76 -11.64 0.46
CA ASP A 103 12.20 -10.90 -0.66
C ASP A 103 11.95 -11.74 -1.92
N ILE A 104 12.69 -12.83 -2.13
CA ILE A 104 12.44 -13.74 -3.25
C ILE A 104 11.12 -14.51 -3.09
N VAL A 105 10.68 -14.74 -1.83
CA VAL A 105 9.50 -15.50 -1.39
C VAL A 105 9.54 -16.98 -1.78
N SER A 106 9.74 -17.28 -3.06
CA SER A 106 9.91 -18.61 -3.62
C SER A 106 10.82 -18.56 -4.84
N VAL A 107 11.82 -19.44 -4.87
CA VAL A 107 12.72 -19.60 -6.02
C VAL A 107 11.96 -20.03 -7.28
N GLU A 108 10.95 -20.89 -7.13
CA GLU A 108 10.12 -21.34 -8.25
C GLU A 108 9.29 -20.18 -8.83
N ALA A 109 8.68 -19.37 -7.95
CA ALA A 109 7.92 -18.20 -8.36
C ALA A 109 8.82 -17.14 -9.02
N ALA A 110 10.03 -16.94 -8.51
CA ALA A 110 11.00 -16.01 -9.08
C ALA A 110 11.53 -16.49 -10.44
N CYS A 111 11.76 -17.79 -10.60
CA CYS A 111 12.07 -18.40 -11.89
C CYS A 111 10.92 -18.20 -12.90
N ASN A 112 9.67 -18.32 -12.46
CA ASN A 112 8.50 -18.04 -13.29
C ASN A 112 8.47 -16.56 -13.73
N LEU A 113 8.73 -15.61 -12.81
CA LEU A 113 8.88 -14.18 -13.14
C LEU A 113 9.98 -13.94 -14.17
N TYR A 114 11.13 -14.58 -14.00
CA TYR A 114 12.26 -14.46 -14.93
C TYR A 114 11.90 -14.96 -16.33
N LYS A 115 11.17 -16.07 -16.46
CA LYS A 115 10.65 -16.55 -17.75
C LYS A 115 9.65 -15.58 -18.39
N ILE A 116 8.81 -14.92 -17.59
CA ILE A 116 7.90 -13.86 -18.09
C ILE A 116 8.72 -12.68 -18.62
N TYR A 117 9.74 -12.27 -17.86
CA TYR A 117 10.68 -11.22 -18.25
C TYR A 117 11.38 -11.55 -19.58
N GLU A 118 11.98 -12.73 -19.72
CA GLU A 118 12.64 -13.16 -20.97
C GLU A 118 11.68 -13.12 -22.16
N TYR A 119 10.45 -13.61 -21.97
CA TYR A 119 9.42 -13.53 -23.00
C TYR A 119 9.12 -12.08 -23.43
N ILE A 120 9.03 -11.13 -22.48
CA ILE A 120 8.79 -9.71 -22.80
C ILE A 120 9.96 -9.15 -23.63
N ILE A 121 11.20 -9.41 -23.21
CA ILE A 121 12.40 -8.97 -23.91
C ILE A 121 12.45 -9.52 -25.33
N GLU A 122 12.17 -10.81 -25.52
CA GLU A 122 12.12 -11.42 -26.85
C GLU A 122 11.08 -10.77 -27.77
N GLN A 123 9.90 -10.42 -27.25
CA GLN A 123 8.87 -9.72 -28.06
C GLN A 123 9.32 -8.31 -28.44
N ARG A 124 9.97 -7.58 -27.54
CA ARG A 124 10.52 -6.24 -27.83
C ARG A 124 11.62 -6.29 -28.87
N MET A 125 12.56 -7.22 -28.74
CA MET A 125 13.63 -7.43 -29.72
C MET A 125 13.07 -7.72 -31.12
N LYS A 126 12.03 -8.57 -31.22
CA LYS A 126 11.33 -8.83 -32.49
C LYS A 126 10.67 -7.58 -33.09
N ALA A 127 10.25 -6.64 -32.25
CA ALA A 127 9.68 -5.36 -32.67
C ALA A 127 10.74 -4.27 -32.93
N GLY A 128 12.04 -4.58 -32.79
CA GLY A 128 13.14 -3.62 -32.95
C GLY A 128 13.36 -2.69 -31.75
N ASP A 129 12.69 -2.94 -30.62
CA ASP A 129 12.88 -2.21 -29.37
C ASP A 129 14.01 -2.83 -28.56
N LYS A 130 14.98 -1.99 -28.16
CA LYS A 130 16.17 -2.39 -27.37
C LYS A 130 15.98 -2.15 -25.87
N ASN A 131 14.82 -1.67 -25.43
CA ASN A 131 14.56 -1.40 -24.02
C ASN A 131 14.50 -2.70 -23.20
N THR A 132 15.41 -2.82 -22.23
CA THR A 132 15.50 -3.96 -21.31
C THR A 132 14.77 -3.75 -19.98
N ASP A 133 14.24 -2.55 -19.75
CA ASP A 133 13.56 -2.22 -18.50
C ASP A 133 12.14 -2.76 -18.53
N VAL A 134 11.83 -3.64 -17.57
CA VAL A 134 10.53 -4.29 -17.46
C VAL A 134 9.98 -4.04 -16.06
N TYR A 135 8.88 -3.29 -15.99
CA TYR A 135 8.25 -2.92 -14.72
C TYR A 135 7.26 -3.98 -14.23
N ALA A 136 6.94 -4.00 -12.93
CA ALA A 136 5.96 -4.94 -12.34
C ALA A 136 4.66 -4.99 -13.14
N LYS A 137 4.14 -3.83 -13.56
CA LYS A 137 2.87 -3.74 -14.31
C LYS A 137 2.89 -4.57 -15.59
N GLU A 138 4.02 -4.64 -16.29
CA GLU A 138 4.16 -5.42 -17.52
C GLU A 138 4.23 -6.92 -17.22
N LEU A 139 5.02 -7.32 -16.22
CA LEU A 139 5.11 -8.70 -15.75
C LEU A 139 3.73 -9.23 -15.34
N LEU A 140 3.00 -8.46 -14.55
CA LEU A 140 1.65 -8.79 -14.11
C LEU A 140 0.68 -8.91 -15.30
N LYS A 141 0.75 -7.99 -16.26
CA LYS A 141 -0.12 -7.99 -17.45
C LYS A 141 0.13 -9.23 -18.31
N VAL A 142 1.38 -9.61 -18.52
CA VAL A 142 1.75 -10.79 -19.34
C VAL A 142 1.49 -12.09 -18.58
N GLY A 143 1.88 -12.16 -17.31
CA GLY A 143 1.72 -13.37 -16.50
C GLY A 143 0.26 -13.76 -16.29
N LYS A 144 -0.65 -12.78 -16.15
CA LYS A 144 -2.10 -13.04 -16.02
C LYS A 144 -2.72 -13.69 -17.26
N ARG A 145 -2.11 -13.62 -18.44
CA ARG A 145 -2.67 -14.13 -19.71
C ARG A 145 -2.54 -15.64 -19.88
N HIS A 146 -1.65 -16.30 -19.12
CA HIS A 146 -1.41 -17.74 -19.24
C HIS A 146 -1.50 -18.42 -17.86
N THR A 147 -2.21 -19.54 -17.77
CA THR A 147 -2.48 -20.23 -16.50
C THR A 147 -1.19 -20.65 -15.78
N GLU A 148 -0.20 -21.17 -16.50
CA GLU A 148 1.10 -21.58 -15.91
C GLU A 148 1.92 -20.39 -15.36
N ARG A 149 1.85 -19.23 -16.02
CA ARG A 149 2.51 -17.99 -15.57
C ARG A 149 1.77 -17.35 -14.39
N ARG A 150 0.46 -17.57 -14.33
CA ARG A 150 -0.39 -17.06 -13.24
C ARG A 150 -0.03 -17.71 -11.90
N ASN A 151 0.35 -18.98 -11.88
CA ASN A 151 0.68 -19.70 -10.64
C ASN A 151 1.85 -19.04 -9.87
N GLY A 152 2.93 -18.63 -10.56
CA GLY A 152 4.03 -17.90 -9.93
C GLY A 152 3.62 -16.54 -9.37
N LEU A 153 2.73 -15.83 -10.09
CA LEU A 153 2.17 -14.57 -9.59
C LEU A 153 1.26 -14.75 -8.38
N THR A 154 0.56 -15.88 -8.27
CA THR A 154 -0.29 -16.21 -7.13
C THR A 154 0.52 -16.29 -5.84
N THR A 155 1.75 -16.81 -5.88
CA THR A 155 2.63 -16.86 -4.69
C THR A 155 2.90 -15.46 -4.13
N TYR A 156 3.22 -14.48 -4.99
CA TYR A 156 3.45 -13.10 -4.56
C TYR A 156 2.16 -12.42 -4.09
N TYR A 157 1.03 -12.71 -4.73
CA TYR A 157 -0.26 -12.21 -4.28
C TYR A 157 -0.62 -12.72 -2.88
N ILE A 158 -0.50 -14.03 -2.65
CA ILE A 158 -0.76 -14.65 -1.33
C ILE A 158 0.17 -14.05 -0.27
N ASN A 159 1.46 -13.85 -0.59
CA ASN A 159 2.40 -13.21 0.33
C ASN A 159 1.96 -11.77 0.67
N ALA A 160 1.58 -10.96 -0.31
CA ALA A 160 1.10 -9.60 -0.09
C ALA A 160 -0.18 -9.55 0.75
N VAL A 161 -1.13 -10.46 0.51
CA VAL A 161 -2.34 -10.60 1.34
C VAL A 161 -1.98 -10.96 2.77
N LYS A 162 -1.09 -11.94 2.96
CA LYS A 162 -0.64 -12.37 4.29
C LYS A 162 0.00 -11.23 5.07
N THR A 163 0.86 -10.43 4.44
CA THR A 163 1.48 -9.25 5.08
C THR A 163 0.42 -8.22 5.51
N PHE A 164 -0.63 -8.01 4.71
CA PHE A 164 -1.74 -7.14 5.10
C PHE A 164 -2.55 -7.74 6.27
N GLU A 165 -2.83 -9.04 6.26
CA GLU A 165 -3.52 -9.73 7.36
C GLU A 165 -2.70 -9.70 8.66
N GLU A 166 -1.38 -9.82 8.56
CA GLU A 166 -0.45 -9.66 9.69
C GLU A 166 -0.53 -8.24 10.26
N PHE A 167 -0.62 -7.20 9.42
CA PHE A 167 -0.87 -5.83 9.88
C PHE A 167 -2.19 -5.71 10.67
N ILE A 168 -3.29 -6.23 10.13
CA ILE A 168 -4.60 -6.24 10.81
C ILE A 168 -4.50 -6.94 12.16
N TYR A 169 -3.91 -8.13 12.18
CA TYR A 169 -3.69 -8.91 13.40
C TYR A 169 -2.84 -8.12 14.40
N SER A 170 -1.78 -7.44 13.93
CA SER A 170 -0.93 -6.60 14.75
C SER A 170 -1.71 -5.47 15.43
N MET A 171 -2.54 -4.75 14.68
CA MET A 171 -3.37 -3.67 15.20
C MET A 171 -4.31 -4.16 16.31
N GLU A 172 -5.01 -5.27 16.09
CA GLU A 172 -5.99 -5.78 17.06
C GLU A 172 -5.35 -6.41 18.30
N ASN A 173 -4.31 -7.23 18.12
CA ASN A 173 -3.82 -8.11 19.19
C ASN A 173 -2.63 -7.54 19.96
N TYR A 174 -1.81 -6.71 19.32
CA TYR A 174 -0.64 -6.12 19.99
C TYR A 174 -0.88 -4.68 20.39
N PHE A 175 -1.52 -3.89 19.52
CA PHE A 175 -1.83 -2.50 19.81
C PHE A 175 -3.22 -2.30 20.42
N GLY A 176 -4.08 -3.32 20.47
CA GLY A 176 -5.44 -3.17 21.02
C GLY A 176 -6.32 -2.20 20.25
N ILE A 177 -5.97 -1.87 19.00
CA ILE A 177 -6.73 -0.99 18.12
C ILE A 177 -7.78 -1.83 17.40
N LYS A 178 -9.04 -1.49 17.60
CA LYS A 178 -10.15 -2.22 16.95
C LYS A 178 -10.17 -1.90 15.45
N ILE A 179 -10.24 -2.91 14.60
CA ILE A 179 -10.46 -2.72 13.16
C ILE A 179 -11.96 -2.63 12.85
N GLU A 180 -12.36 -1.64 12.05
CA GLU A 180 -13.70 -1.52 11.51
C GLU A 180 -13.65 -1.55 9.98
N TYR A 181 -14.30 -2.54 9.38
CA TYR A 181 -14.40 -2.66 7.93
C TYR A 181 -15.46 -1.69 7.40
N VAL A 182 -15.03 -0.69 6.65
CA VAL A 182 -15.88 0.38 6.13
C VAL A 182 -16.25 0.09 4.68
N SER A 183 -17.54 0.02 4.39
CA SER A 183 -18.05 -0.19 3.04
C SER A 183 -18.18 1.11 2.24
N SER A 184 -17.95 1.03 0.93
CA SER A 184 -18.29 2.08 -0.03
C SER A 184 -19.66 1.80 -0.65
N ASP A 185 -20.55 2.78 -0.64
CA ASP A 185 -21.87 2.73 -1.29
C ASP A 185 -21.94 3.68 -2.50
N LYS A 186 -23.08 3.69 -3.21
CA LYS A 186 -23.29 4.54 -4.39
C LYS A 186 -23.05 6.02 -4.08
N LYS A 187 -23.44 6.48 -2.90
CA LYS A 187 -23.29 7.89 -2.50
C LYS A 187 -21.83 8.24 -2.29
N ILE A 188 -21.04 7.33 -1.71
CA ILE A 188 -19.59 7.49 -1.62
C ILE A 188 -18.97 7.59 -3.02
N ILE A 189 -19.38 6.75 -3.98
CA ILE A 189 -18.86 6.82 -5.36
C ILE A 189 -19.21 8.16 -6.03
N GLU A 190 -20.43 8.66 -5.83
CA GLU A 190 -20.86 9.98 -6.33
C GLU A 190 -20.06 11.12 -5.70
N ASP A 191 -19.82 11.07 -4.39
CA ASP A 191 -18.99 12.05 -3.67
C ASP A 191 -17.53 12.00 -4.14
N THR A 192 -16.96 10.81 -4.39
CA THR A 192 -15.63 10.63 -4.97
C THR A 192 -15.52 11.36 -6.31
N ALA A 193 -16.49 11.17 -7.21
CA ALA A 193 -16.48 11.83 -8.51
C ALA A 193 -16.53 13.37 -8.38
N GLN A 194 -17.30 13.88 -7.41
CA GLN A 194 -17.32 15.31 -7.12
C GLN A 194 -15.97 15.81 -6.58
N TYR A 195 -15.32 15.06 -5.70
CA TYR A 195 -14.02 15.44 -5.13
C TYR A 195 -12.89 15.43 -6.16
N ILE A 196 -12.89 14.48 -7.09
CA ILE A 196 -11.97 14.51 -8.25
C ILE A 196 -12.16 15.81 -9.03
N TYR A 197 -13.39 16.21 -9.32
CA TYR A 197 -13.65 17.41 -10.12
C TYR A 197 -13.35 18.71 -9.36
N LEU A 198 -13.84 18.83 -8.12
CA LEU A 198 -13.76 20.06 -7.33
C LEU A 198 -12.36 20.33 -6.79
N TYR A 199 -11.63 19.27 -6.42
CA TYR A 199 -10.35 19.39 -5.72
C TYR A 199 -9.17 18.83 -6.53
N GLN A 200 -9.42 18.36 -7.76
CA GLN A 200 -8.40 17.79 -8.64
C GLN A 200 -7.59 16.66 -7.98
N LEU A 201 -8.24 15.92 -7.08
CA LEU A 201 -7.64 14.78 -6.41
C LEU A 201 -7.57 13.57 -7.36
N ASP A 202 -6.55 12.74 -7.17
CA ASP A 202 -6.50 11.42 -7.78
C ASP A 202 -7.66 10.55 -7.30
N SER A 203 -8.00 9.52 -8.08
CA SER A 203 -9.21 8.73 -7.81
C SER A 203 -9.18 7.97 -6.47
N TYR A 204 -8.00 7.56 -6.03
CA TYR A 204 -7.82 6.85 -4.75
C TYR A 204 -7.96 7.80 -3.57
N ASP A 205 -7.24 8.91 -3.59
CA ASP A 205 -7.35 10.03 -2.66
C ASP A 205 -8.78 10.52 -2.46
N ALA A 206 -9.47 10.80 -3.57
CA ALA A 206 -10.86 11.23 -3.53
C ALA A 206 -11.78 10.18 -2.91
N MET A 207 -11.51 8.88 -3.15
CA MET A 207 -12.26 7.77 -2.57
C MET A 207 -12.01 7.65 -1.06
N HIS A 208 -10.76 7.70 -0.63
CA HIS A 208 -10.40 7.65 0.79
C HIS A 208 -11.02 8.81 1.56
N LEU A 209 -10.98 10.01 1.00
CA LEU A 209 -11.68 11.17 1.55
C LEU A 209 -13.20 10.97 1.62
N ALA A 210 -13.83 10.52 0.54
CA ALA A 210 -15.28 10.30 0.51
C ALA A 210 -15.74 9.28 1.56
N ILE A 211 -15.00 8.19 1.73
CA ILE A 211 -15.28 7.17 2.75
C ILE A 211 -15.13 7.78 4.15
N ALA A 212 -13.97 8.38 4.44
CA ALA A 212 -13.68 8.94 5.75
C ALA A 212 -14.75 9.95 6.18
N ARG A 213 -15.12 10.89 5.30
CA ARG A 213 -16.15 11.90 5.58
C ARG A 213 -17.53 11.35 5.92
N LYS A 214 -17.84 10.15 5.45
CA LYS A 214 -19.17 9.56 5.59
C LYS A 214 -19.26 8.57 6.75
N LYS A 215 -18.14 7.99 7.16
CA LYS A 215 -18.13 6.80 8.01
C LYS A 215 -17.15 6.88 9.18
N CYS A 216 -16.28 7.89 9.22
CA CYS A 216 -15.27 8.05 10.26
C CYS A 216 -15.18 9.51 10.75
N ASP A 217 -14.59 9.69 11.92
CA ASP A 217 -14.35 11.01 12.50
C ASP A 217 -13.13 11.69 11.85
N TYR A 218 -12.12 10.90 11.48
CA TYR A 218 -10.88 11.38 10.88
C TYR A 218 -10.45 10.54 9.66
N LEU A 219 -9.65 11.15 8.79
CA LEU A 219 -8.84 10.55 7.73
C LEU A 219 -7.38 10.76 8.11
N VAL A 220 -6.58 9.71 8.14
CA VAL A 220 -5.11 9.80 8.27
C VAL A 220 -4.47 9.51 6.93
N THR A 221 -3.63 10.44 6.46
CA THR A 221 -2.86 10.28 5.23
C THR A 221 -1.45 10.86 5.39
N LEU A 222 -0.52 10.29 4.62
CA LEU A 222 0.86 10.75 4.46
C LEU A 222 1.10 11.42 3.11
N ASP A 223 0.06 11.54 2.27
CA ASP A 223 0.16 12.12 0.94
C ASP A 223 0.24 13.65 1.03
N ARG A 224 1.40 14.19 0.63
CA ARG A 224 1.65 15.64 0.64
C ARG A 224 0.92 16.36 -0.49
N ASP A 225 0.78 15.72 -1.65
CA ASP A 225 0.14 16.30 -2.83
C ASP A 225 -1.37 16.38 -2.60
N PHE A 226 -1.94 15.36 -1.95
CA PHE A 226 -3.31 15.38 -1.43
C PHE A 226 -3.56 16.65 -0.60
N ILE A 227 -2.70 16.92 0.39
CA ILE A 227 -2.90 18.06 1.30
C ILE A 227 -2.68 19.38 0.59
N TYR A 228 -1.66 19.48 -0.26
CA TYR A 228 -1.39 20.72 -0.98
C TYR A 228 -2.57 21.10 -1.88
N ASN A 229 -3.09 20.14 -2.66
CA ASN A 229 -4.22 20.37 -3.55
C ASN A 229 -5.52 20.63 -2.78
N PHE A 230 -5.70 19.97 -1.63
CA PHE A 230 -6.93 20.04 -0.85
C PHE A 230 -7.02 21.23 0.11
N SER A 231 -5.92 21.60 0.77
CA SER A 231 -5.86 22.71 1.74
C SER A 231 -6.12 24.07 1.11
N GLN A 232 -5.85 24.22 -0.19
CA GLN A 232 -6.16 25.43 -0.96
C GLN A 232 -7.65 25.60 -1.25
N ALA A 233 -8.46 24.54 -1.15
CA ALA A 233 -9.81 24.51 -1.70
C ALA A 233 -10.97 24.66 -0.69
N ASP A 234 -10.84 24.19 0.56
CA ASP A 234 -11.94 24.30 1.55
C ASP A 234 -11.47 24.24 3.03
N GLU A 235 -11.55 25.37 3.73
CA GLU A 235 -11.22 25.51 5.17
C GLU A 235 -12.14 24.70 6.10
N LYS A 236 -13.38 24.38 5.71
CA LYS A 236 -14.30 23.58 6.56
C LYS A 236 -13.94 22.10 6.55
N LEU A 237 -13.16 21.68 5.56
CA LEU A 237 -12.77 20.30 5.26
C LEU A 237 -11.50 19.85 5.99
N ASN A 238 -10.70 20.83 6.46
CA ASN A 238 -9.56 20.65 7.34
C ASN A 238 -9.90 19.92 8.66
N LYS A 239 -11.17 19.77 9.03
CA LYS A 239 -11.55 19.20 10.34
C LYS A 239 -11.46 17.68 10.43
N ILE A 240 -11.27 16.99 9.31
CA ILE A 240 -11.27 15.51 9.24
C ILE A 240 -9.87 14.97 8.97
N ILE A 241 -8.93 15.77 8.44
CA ILE A 241 -7.62 15.26 8.00
C ILE A 241 -6.59 15.36 9.13
N VAL A 242 -5.95 14.22 9.40
CA VAL A 242 -4.73 14.08 10.18
C VAL A 242 -3.58 13.90 9.21
N PHE A 243 -2.65 14.86 9.24
CA PHE A 243 -1.42 14.77 8.48
C PHE A 243 -0.24 14.43 9.38
N ILE A 244 0.67 13.64 8.85
CA ILE A 244 1.94 13.31 9.49
C ILE A 244 3.02 13.87 8.58
N ALA A 245 3.49 15.07 8.91
CA ALA A 245 4.55 15.72 8.17
C ALA A 245 5.82 14.86 8.20
N SER A 246 6.49 14.74 7.07
CA SER A 246 7.84 14.14 6.98
C SER A 246 8.88 15.12 7.46
#